data_AF-A0A430SA30-F1
#
_entry.id   AF-A0A430SA30-F1
#
_cell.length_a   1.000
_cell.length_b   1.000
_cell.length_c   1.000
_cell.angle_alpha   90.00
_cell.angle_beta   90.00
_cell.angle_gamma   90.00
#
_symmetry.space_group_name_H-M   'P 1'
#
loop_
_entity.id
_entity.type
_entity.pdbx_description
1 polymer ?
#
loop_
_entity_poly.entity_id
_entity_poly.type
_entity_poly.pdbx_seq_one_letter_code
_entity_poly.pdbx_strand_id
1 'polypeptide(L)' 'RVAGVETVLSGFGRLREVQVGLDGALYVTTSNRDGRGRPRSGDDKVLRLL' A
#
# COMPACT_ATOMS: atom_id res chain seq x y z
N ARG A 1 -22.27 9.27 2.12
CA ARG A 1 -22.08 8.86 3.54
C ARG A 1 -21.20 7.63 3.55
N VAL A 2 -20.15 7.57 4.36
CA VAL A 2 -19.32 6.37 4.50
C VAL A 2 -20.13 5.31 5.25
N ALA A 3 -20.23 4.11 4.68
CA ALA A 3 -21.01 3.00 5.26
C ALA A 3 -20.29 2.30 6.41
N GLY A 4 -18.95 2.37 6.44
CA GLY A 4 -18.09 1.80 7.48
C GLY A 4 -16.62 2.06 7.14
N VAL A 5 -15.73 1.93 8.12
CA VAL A 5 -14.28 2.05 7.95
C VAL A 5 -13.62 0.82 8.54
N GLU A 6 -12.83 0.12 7.73
CA GLU A 6 -12.08 -1.07 8.12
C GLU A 6 -10.59 -0.87 7.76
N THR A 7 -9.70 -1.47 8.56
CA THR A 7 -8.28 -1.54 8.22
C THR A 7 -8.00 -2.83 7.46
N VAL A 8 -7.86 -2.74 6.14
CA VAL A 8 -7.52 -3.88 5.26
C VAL A 8 -6.00 -4.04 5.04
N LEU A 9 -5.21 -3.04 5.38
CA LEU A 9 -3.75 -3.04 5.20
C LEU A 9 -3.06 -2.34 6.36
N SER A 10 -2.03 -2.98 6.94
CA SER A 10 -1.22 -2.39 8.01
C SER A 10 0.22 -2.94 8.00
N GLY A 11 1.15 -2.27 8.69
CA GLY A 11 2.52 -2.76 8.90
C GLY A 11 3.54 -2.47 7.77
N PHE A 12 3.09 -2.10 6.57
CA PHE A 12 3.97 -1.86 5.41
C PHE A 12 4.70 -0.52 5.39
N GLY A 13 4.43 0.35 6.37
CA GLY A 13 5.04 1.68 6.45
C GLY A 13 4.33 2.68 5.55
N ARG A 14 5.09 3.46 4.79
CA ARG A 14 4.55 4.55 3.96
C ARG A 14 3.98 4.00 2.67
N LEU A 15 2.73 4.35 2.40
CA LEU A 15 2.02 4.05 1.15
C LEU A 15 2.04 5.31 0.26
N ARG A 16 2.14 5.15 -1.07
CA ARG A 16 2.24 6.28 -2.00
C ARG A 16 1.19 6.29 -3.10
N GLU A 17 0.98 5.16 -3.78
CA GLU A 17 0.04 5.04 -4.91
C GLU A 17 -0.98 3.94 -4.63
N VAL A 18 -2.19 4.12 -5.14
CA VAL A 18 -3.25 3.11 -5.12
C VAL A 18 -4.04 3.12 -6.42
N GLN A 19 -4.19 1.95 -7.06
CA GLN A 19 -4.93 1.79 -8.32
C GLN A 19 -5.70 0.47 -8.33
N VAL A 20 -6.86 0.46 -8.98
CA VAL A 20 -7.58 -0.78 -9.29
C VAL A 20 -6.99 -1.37 -10.58
N GLY A 21 -6.53 -2.61 -10.51
CA GLY A 21 -6.01 -3.34 -11.66
C GLY A 21 -7.12 -3.82 -12.60
N LEU A 22 -6.73 -4.22 -13.82
CA LEU A 22 -7.66 -4.82 -14.79
C LEU A 22 -8.25 -6.16 -14.32
N ASP A 23 -7.60 -6.80 -13.35
CA ASP A 23 -8.06 -8.01 -12.66
C ASP A 23 -9.04 -7.70 -11.51
N GLY A 24 -9.37 -6.43 -11.28
CA GLY A 24 -10.24 -5.96 -10.21
C GLY A 24 -9.58 -5.89 -8.83
N ALA A 25 -8.32 -6.27 -8.69
CA ALA A 25 -7.60 -6.21 -7.43
C ALA A 25 -7.12 -4.77 -7.15
N LEU A 26 -6.93 -4.43 -5.87
CA LEU A 26 -6.33 -3.16 -5.47
C LEU A 26 -4.80 -3.29 -5.40
N TYR A 27 -4.09 -2.47 -6.15
CA TYR A 27 -2.63 -2.41 -6.14
C TYR A 27 -2.16 -1.18 -5.37
N VAL A 28 -1.23 -1.38 -4.43
CA VAL A 28 -0.69 -0.33 -3.56
C VAL A 28 0.84 -0.35 -3.60
N THR A 29 1.49 0.80 -3.69
CA THR A 29 2.96 0.88 -3.60
C THR A 29 3.43 1.36 -2.24
N THR A 30 4.52 0.77 -1.72
CA THR A 30 5.26 1.34 -0.58
C THR A 30 6.28 2.38 -1.05
N SER A 31 6.59 3.34 -0.20
CA SER A 31 7.59 4.39 -0.46
C SER A 31 8.43 4.67 0.78
N ASN A 32 8.97 3.59 1.35
CA ASN A 32 9.80 3.61 2.55
C ASN A 32 11.22 4.16 2.26
N ARG A 33 11.68 4.13 1.00
CA ARG A 33 13.02 4.59 0.59
C ARG A 33 13.09 6.04 0.06
N ASP A 34 12.02 6.82 0.14
CA ASP A 34 11.96 8.18 -0.42
C ASP A 34 12.60 9.28 0.49
N GLY A 35 13.38 8.87 1.50
CA GLY A 35 14.06 9.77 2.44
C GLY A 35 13.27 10.17 3.68
N ARG A 36 11.99 9.79 3.84
CA ARG A 36 11.23 10.05 5.09
C ARG A 36 10.67 8.78 5.76
N GLY A 37 11.04 7.60 5.26
CA GLY A 37 10.65 6.31 5.83
C GLY A 37 11.74 5.68 6.69
N ARG A 38 11.46 4.47 7.20
CA ARG A 38 12.44 3.57 7.82
C ARG A 38 12.58 2.34 6.90
N PRO A 39 13.50 2.35 5.92
CA PRO A 39 13.65 1.25 4.97
C PRO A 39 13.90 -0.08 5.67
N ARG A 40 13.26 -1.14 5.18
CA ARG A 40 13.51 -2.52 5.56
C ARG A 40 14.14 -3.28 4.40
N SER A 41 14.67 -4.46 4.69
CA SER A 41 15.12 -5.37 3.65
C SER A 41 13.95 -5.71 2.72
N GLY A 42 14.17 -5.58 1.41
CA GLY A 42 13.16 -5.84 0.38
C GLY A 42 12.08 -4.76 0.21
N ASP A 43 12.24 -3.56 0.78
CA ASP A 43 11.52 -2.37 0.31
C ASP A 43 12.10 -1.88 -1.03
N ASP A 44 11.38 -1.16 -1.87
CA ASP A 44 9.93 -0.91 -1.82
C ASP A 44 9.15 -2.04 -2.52
N LYS A 45 7.83 -2.12 -2.30
CA LYS A 45 6.96 -3.20 -2.77
C LYS A 45 5.76 -2.68 -3.55
N VAL A 46 5.29 -3.48 -4.50
CA VAL A 46 3.93 -3.42 -5.04
C VAL A 46 3.11 -4.51 -4.35
N LEU A 47 2.06 -4.12 -3.64
CA LEU A 47 1.16 -4.99 -2.90
C LEU A 47 -0.13 -5.16 -3.69
N ARG A 48 -0.72 -6.35 -3.66
CA ARG A 48 -2.01 -6.67 -4.28
C ARG A 48 -2.99 -7.13 -3.21
N LEU A 49 -4.17 -6.51 -3.14
CA LEU A 49 -5.25 -6.84 -2.20
C LEU A 49 -6.48 -7.30 -2.98
N LEU A 50 -7.18 -8.30 -2.43
CA LEU A 50 -8.44 -8.83 -2.93
C LEU A 50 -9.59 -8.45 -2.00
#